data_AF-X1ENZ5-F1
#
_entry.id   AF-X1ENZ5-F1
#
_cell.length_a   1.000
_cell.length_b   1.000
_cell.length_c   1.000
_cell.angle_alpha   90.00
_cell.angle_beta   90.00
_cell.angle_gamma   90.00
#
_symmetry.space_group_name_H-M   'P 1'
#
loop_
_entity.id
_entity.type
_entity.pdbx_description
1 polymer ?
#
loop_
_entity_poly.entity_id
_entity_poly.type
_entity_poly.pdbx_seq_one_letter_code
_entity_poly.pdbx_strand_id
1 'polypeptide(L)' 'MIIKESVNIGGREITIETDRIAKQASGAVLMTLGDTVT' A
#
# COMPACT_ATOMS: atom_id res chain seq x y z
N MET A 1 -9.21 4.15 -9.26
CA MET A 1 -10.08 3.93 -8.07
C MET A 1 -9.12 3.58 -6.95
N ILE A 2 -9.15 4.26 -5.80
CA ILE A 2 -8.18 3.92 -4.74
C ILE A 2 -8.64 2.62 -4.07
N ILE A 3 -7.84 1.57 -4.17
CA ILE A 3 -8.04 0.32 -3.45
C ILE A 3 -7.05 0.32 -2.29
N LYS A 4 -7.54 0.05 -1.09
CA LYS A 4 -6.75 -0.01 0.14
C LYS A 4 -7.13 -1.26 0.91
N GLU A 5 -6.16 -2.15 1.08
CA GLU A 5 -6.35 -3.41 1.79
C GLU A 5 -5.26 -3.59 2.84
N SER A 6 -5.61 -4.26 3.95
CA SER A 6 -4.69 -4.55 5.04
C SER A 6 -4.68 -6.04 5.36
N VAL A 7 -3.49 -6.56 5.68
CA VAL A 7 -3.29 -7.96 6.06
C VAL A 7 -2.34 -8.06 7.24
N ASN A 8 -2.64 -8.94 8.19
CA ASN A 8 -1.73 -9.27 9.28
C ASN A 8 -0.81 -10.43 8.87
N ILE A 9 0.50 -10.19 8.87
CA ILE A 9 1.52 -11.20 8.58
C ILE A 9 2.49 -11.25 9.76
N GLY A 10 2.55 -12.40 10.44
CA GLY A 10 3.47 -12.61 11.56
C GLY A 10 3.25 -11.63 12.74
N GLY A 11 2.02 -11.21 12.97
CA GLY A 11 1.67 -10.25 14.02
C GLY A 11 1.88 -8.78 13.62
N ARG A 12 2.28 -8.50 12.38
CA ARG A 12 2.48 -7.14 11.86
C ARG A 12 1.44 -6.81 10.81
N GLU A 13 0.84 -5.63 10.90
CA GLU A 13 -0.10 -5.14 9.91
C GLU A 13 0.65 -4.54 8.71
N ILE A 14 0.30 -5.01 7.52
CA ILE A 14 0.79 -4.49 6.25
C ILE A 14 -0.39 -3.90 5.52
N THR A 15 -0.26 -2.65 5.09
CA THR A 15 -1.26 -1.94 4.29
C THR A 15 -0.76 -1.80 2.87
N ILE A 16 -1.62 -2.05 1.89
CA ILE A 16 -1.35 -1.93 0.46
C ILE A 16 -2.38 -0.97 -0.14
N GLU A 17 -1.91 0.08 -0.81
CA GLU A 17 -2.75 1.09 -1.45
C GLU A 17 -2.37 1.27 -2.92
N THR A 18 -3.33 1.20 -3.84
CA THR A 18 -3.11 1.44 -5.28
C THR A 18 -3.76 2.74 -5.73
N ASP A 19 -3.32 3.28 -6.88
CA ASP A 19 -3.91 4.48 -7.53
C ASP A 19 -3.93 5.77 -6.69
N ARG A 20 -3.35 5.75 -5.48
CA ARG A 20 -3.26 6.91 -4.58
C ARG A 20 -2.20 7.90 -5.05
N ILE A 21 -1.04 7.39 -5.47
CA ILE A 21 0.14 8.18 -5.87
C ILE A 21 0.60 7.72 -7.25
N ALA A 22 1.36 8.57 -7.97
CA ALA A 22 1.91 8.27 -9.28
C ALA A 22 0.86 7.88 -10.35
N LYS A 23 -0.26 8.61 -10.39
CA LYS A 23 -1.38 8.40 -11.34
C LYS A 23 -1.03 8.48 -12.83
N GLN A 24 0.17 8.98 -13.15
CA GLN A 24 0.68 9.04 -14.52
C GLN A 24 1.45 7.77 -14.91
N ALA A 25 1.80 6.92 -13.95
CA ALA A 25 2.40 5.62 -14.20
C ALA A 25 1.34 4.60 -14.61
N SER A 26 1.74 3.60 -15.40
CA SER A 26 0.86 2.49 -15.80
C SER A 26 0.41 1.62 -14.61
N GLY A 27 1.05 1.76 -13.46
CA GLY A 27 0.66 1.17 -12.19
C GLY A 27 1.57 1.65 -11.07
N ALA A 28 1.02 1.80 -9.88
CA ALA A 28 1.76 2.16 -8.68
C ALA A 28 1.08 1.58 -7.44
N VAL A 29 1.90 1.16 -6.48
CA VAL A 29 1.48 0.60 -5.19
C VAL A 29 2.26 1.31 -4.10
N LEU A 30 1.57 1.69 -3.02
CA LEU A 30 2.14 2.17 -1.78
C LEU A 30 1.96 1.09 -0.73
N MET A 31 3.05 0.66 -0.11
CA MET A 31 3.05 -0.31 0.98
C MET A 31 3.50 0.35 2.28
N THR A 32 2.75 0.09 3.36
CA THR A 32 3.08 0.56 4.70
C THR A 32 3.20 -0.62 5.65
N LEU A 33 4.31 -0.69 6.38
CA LEU A 33 4.57 -1.64 7.47
C LEU A 33 5.06 -0.85 8.68
N GLY A 34 4.17 -0.60 9.64
CA GLY A 34 4.45 0.32 10.75
C GLY A 34 4.86 1.70 10.22
N ASP A 35 6.05 2.17 10.58
CA ASP A 35 6.59 3.46 10.13
C ASP A 35 7.35 3.39 8.79
N THR A 36 7.54 2.19 8.23
CA THR A 36 8.22 2.02 6.95
C THR A 36 7.22 2.14 5.80
N VAL A 37 7.52 2.99 4.82
CA VAL A 37 6.68 3.26 3.64
C VAL A 37 7.50 3.07 2.37
N THR A 38 6.97 2.34 1.39
CA THR A 38 7.62 2.03 0.10
C THR A 38 6.63 2.02 -1.05
#